data_AF-A0A7R7ZSE4-F1
#
_entry.id   AF-A0A7R7ZSE4-F1
#
_cell.length_a   1.000
_cell.length_b   1.000
_cell.length_c   1.000
_cell.angle_alpha   90.00
_cell.angle_beta   90.00
_cell.angle_gamma   90.00
#
_symmetry.space_group_name_H-M   'P 1'
#
loop_
_entity.id
_entity.type
_entity.pdbx_description
1 polymer ?
#
loop_
_entity_poly.entity_id
_entity_poly.type
_entity_poly.pdbx_seq_one_letter_code
_entity_poly.pdbx_strand_id
1 'polypeptide(L)'
;MAFPFMRAFLAVFLYRYLRLVVNLFSFWTFKPIPPPETPKLTAQDVTVIIPTLEGCGDELVETIRTILENRPYELLLVTIEANRKKAENMLSSMPASKSRIRLFTVTHPNKRRQMTRAIPEVRTAITMFADDDVSWPRTVMPWILAPFEKDERYGGVVTCQRLRRATSPTFSQRIYNFLGALYLERRNFDCASTTHIDGGLPCMSGRSVAYRTKILQDEVFTYAFTNEEWWFGKYQLNADDDNFITRWMVSHGWETFMQYHPEAEVQTTLEDNPKFLKQCARWSRSNWRSNLTSMFHEKHIWYRQPWSAYAVHLTTLSPPALISDLLLLLLCHKAFVTWGEEWHTLAMQALGLWMFVSKFIKLIGHYIRYPVDVLLLPVSILFGYLHGIIKIYAVLTLNVVSSKIHSPPFPSFHFSCSALSSWGAG
;
A
#
# COMPACT_ATOMS: atom_id res chain seq x y z
N MET A 1 -36.93 5.85 -25.26
CA MET A 1 -37.08 5.08 -24.00
C MET A 1 -35.99 5.50 -23.01
N ALA A 2 -36.25 6.49 -22.14
CA ALA A 2 -35.27 6.99 -21.16
C ALA A 2 -35.15 6.10 -19.89
N PHE A 3 -36.22 5.37 -19.56
CA PHE A 3 -36.34 4.65 -18.29
C PHE A 3 -35.30 3.52 -18.06
N PRO A 4 -34.94 2.68 -19.06
CA PRO A 4 -33.87 1.70 -18.89
C PRO A 4 -32.49 2.34 -18.66
N PHE A 5 -32.20 3.45 -19.35
CA PHE A 5 -30.94 4.18 -19.19
C PHE A 5 -30.83 4.84 -17.81
N MET A 6 -31.93 5.36 -17.28
CA MET A 6 -31.97 5.91 -15.92
C MET A 6 -31.63 4.84 -14.87
N ARG A 7 -32.23 3.64 -14.96
CA ARG A 7 -31.94 2.54 -14.03
C ARG A 7 -30.47 2.11 -14.11
N ALA A 8 -29.93 1.98 -15.32
CA ALA A 8 -28.53 1.65 -15.53
C ALA A 8 -27.60 2.76 -15.00
N PHE A 9 -27.93 4.03 -15.24
CA PHE A 9 -27.19 5.18 -14.71
C PHE A 9 -27.13 5.13 -13.18
N LEU A 10 -28.28 4.99 -12.51
CA LEU A 10 -28.36 4.91 -11.06
C LEU A 10 -27.56 3.73 -10.50
N ALA A 11 -27.67 2.54 -11.12
CA ALA A 11 -26.92 1.36 -10.68
C ALA A 11 -25.40 1.60 -10.74
N VAL A 12 -24.88 2.11 -11.86
CA VAL A 12 -23.45 2.40 -12.03
C VAL A 12 -23.01 3.54 -11.11
N PHE A 13 -23.82 4.59 -10.97
CA PHE A 13 -23.53 5.74 -10.13
C PHE A 13 -23.45 5.33 -8.66
N LEU A 14 -24.43 4.59 -8.16
CA LEU A 14 -24.47 4.10 -6.78
C LEU A 14 -23.32 3.12 -6.53
N TYR A 15 -23.10 2.14 -7.41
CA TYR A 15 -21.99 1.19 -7.25
C TYR A 15 -20.64 1.90 -7.13
N ARG A 16 -20.43 2.98 -7.90
CA ARG A 16 -19.17 3.72 -7.91
C ARG A 16 -19.01 4.69 -6.75
N TYR A 17 -20.06 5.43 -6.40
CA TYR A 17 -19.97 6.59 -5.50
C TYR A 17 -20.50 6.34 -4.09
N LEU A 18 -21.33 5.32 -3.86
CA LEU A 18 -21.77 4.97 -2.50
C LEU A 18 -20.57 4.73 -1.57
N ARG A 19 -19.61 3.91 -2.02
CA ARG A 19 -18.35 3.68 -1.28
C ARG A 19 -17.58 4.96 -1.00
N LEU A 20 -17.60 5.95 -1.91
CA LEU A 20 -16.88 7.21 -1.70
C LEU A 20 -17.54 8.02 -0.58
N VAL A 21 -18.86 8.17 -0.63
CA VAL A 21 -19.62 8.95 0.35
C VAL A 21 -19.52 8.32 1.74
N VAL A 22 -19.72 7.01 1.84
CA VAL A 22 -19.63 6.28 3.12
C VAL A 22 -18.21 6.31 3.67
N ASN A 23 -17.19 6.10 2.84
CA ASN A 23 -15.80 6.19 3.30
C ASN A 23 -15.44 7.63 3.71
N LEU A 24 -15.96 8.66 3.04
CA LEU A 24 -15.74 10.06 3.46
C LEU A 24 -16.28 10.27 4.87
N PHE A 25 -17.54 9.89 5.11
CA PHE A 25 -18.13 10.01 6.45
C PHE A 25 -17.31 9.24 7.49
N SER A 26 -16.95 7.99 7.20
CA SER A 26 -16.14 7.16 8.09
C SER A 26 -14.77 7.77 8.37
N PHE A 27 -14.07 8.27 7.35
CA PHE A 27 -12.76 8.88 7.50
C PHE A 27 -12.80 10.15 8.36
N TRP A 28 -13.75 11.04 8.12
CA TRP A 28 -13.87 12.31 8.85
C TRP A 28 -14.37 12.12 10.28
N THR A 29 -15.02 10.99 10.58
CA THR A 29 -15.45 10.63 11.93
C THR A 29 -14.50 9.65 12.63
N PHE A 30 -13.40 9.27 11.97
CA PHE A 30 -12.41 8.33 12.49
C PHE A 30 -11.81 8.85 13.81
N LYS A 31 -11.70 7.97 14.81
CA LYS A 31 -11.00 8.26 16.06
C LYS A 31 -9.87 7.26 16.28
N PRO A 32 -8.62 7.73 16.41
CA PRO A 32 -7.51 6.86 16.80
C PRO A 32 -7.71 6.35 18.23
N ILE A 33 -7.03 5.26 18.58
CA ILE A 33 -6.96 4.77 19.96
C ILE A 33 -5.83 5.53 20.66
N PRO A 34 -6.11 6.41 21.65
CA PRO A 34 -5.05 7.14 22.33
C PRO A 34 -4.24 6.19 23.23
N PRO A 35 -2.96 6.49 23.48
CA PRO A 35 -2.17 5.79 24.50
C PRO A 35 -2.87 5.89 25.87
N PRO A 36 -2.90 4.81 26.66
CA PRO A 36 -3.44 4.84 28.01
C PRO A 36 -2.57 5.68 28.95
N GLU A 37 -3.18 6.23 30.01
CA GLU A 37 -2.47 7.04 31.02
C GLU A 37 -1.38 6.24 31.74
N THR A 38 -1.62 4.96 32.00
CA THR A 38 -0.67 4.03 32.62
C THR A 38 -0.42 2.85 31.68
N PRO A 39 0.53 2.97 30.74
CA PRO A 39 0.80 1.94 29.73
C PRO A 39 1.43 0.69 30.35
N LYS A 40 0.91 -0.48 29.97
CA LYS A 40 1.49 -1.78 30.33
C LYS A 40 2.58 -2.21 29.35
N LEU A 41 2.44 -1.83 28.07
CA LEU A 41 3.42 -2.06 27.03
C LEU A 41 4.23 -0.79 26.83
N THR A 42 5.54 -0.97 26.74
CA THR A 42 6.50 0.10 26.54
C THR A 42 7.36 -0.20 25.32
N ALA A 43 8.24 0.74 24.96
CA ALA A 43 9.26 0.49 23.93
C ALA A 43 10.14 -0.74 24.26
N GLN A 44 10.29 -1.12 25.53
CA GLN A 44 11.08 -2.29 25.94
C GLN A 44 10.36 -3.62 25.68
N ASP A 45 9.07 -3.59 25.31
CA ASP A 45 8.30 -4.76 24.91
C ASP A 45 8.30 -4.95 23.38
N VAL A 46 9.19 -4.24 22.68
CA VAL A 46 9.25 -4.19 21.23
C VAL A 46 10.63 -4.56 20.71
N THR A 47 10.66 -5.55 19.81
CA THR A 47 11.83 -5.83 18.95
C THR A 47 11.50 -5.43 17.51
N VAL A 48 12.39 -4.66 16.89
CA VAL A 48 12.21 -4.21 15.50
C VAL A 48 13.01 -5.10 14.56
N ILE A 49 12.43 -5.54 13.45
CA ILE A 49 13.11 -6.30 12.39
C ILE A 49 13.15 -5.46 11.12
N ILE A 50 14.35 -5.25 10.58
CA ILE A 50 14.58 -4.52 9.32
C ILE A 50 15.21 -5.47 8.30
N PRO A 51 14.44 -5.99 7.32
CA PRO A 51 15.01 -6.66 6.17
C PRO A 51 15.54 -5.63 5.16
N THR A 52 16.82 -5.72 4.79
CA THR A 52 17.45 -4.84 3.80
C THR A 52 18.25 -5.65 2.78
N LEU A 53 18.10 -5.35 1.49
CA LEU A 53 18.87 -6.02 0.44
C LEU A 53 20.29 -5.47 0.34
N GLU A 54 20.47 -4.15 0.42
CA GLU A 54 21.78 -3.51 0.28
C GLU A 54 22.65 -3.62 1.54
N GLY A 55 22.02 -3.61 2.73
CA GLY A 55 22.72 -3.73 4.00
C GLY A 55 23.42 -2.45 4.46
N CYS A 56 23.47 -1.41 3.64
CA CYS A 56 24.08 -0.11 3.96
C CYS A 56 23.41 1.01 3.14
N GLY A 57 23.70 2.26 3.48
CA GLY A 57 23.24 3.45 2.76
C GLY A 57 22.64 4.50 3.68
N ASP A 58 22.61 5.76 3.23
CA ASP A 58 22.17 6.90 4.03
C ASP A 58 20.72 6.76 4.48
N GLU A 59 19.86 6.22 3.60
CA GLU A 59 18.46 5.90 3.90
C GLU A 59 18.33 4.91 5.06
N LEU A 60 19.09 3.81 5.03
CA LEU A 60 19.07 2.80 6.10
C LEU A 60 19.67 3.36 7.41
N VAL A 61 20.71 4.19 7.33
CA VAL A 61 21.28 4.87 8.50
C VAL A 61 20.23 5.76 9.16
N GLU A 62 19.50 6.55 8.38
CA GLU A 62 18.42 7.40 8.87
C GLU A 62 17.27 6.58 9.47
N THR A 63 16.89 5.48 8.82
CA THR A 63 15.88 4.55 9.32
C THR A 63 16.27 3.98 10.67
N ILE A 64 17.48 3.40 10.79
CA ILE A 64 18.00 2.85 12.05
C ILE A 64 18.05 3.94 13.13
N ARG A 65 18.55 5.14 12.79
CA ARG A 65 18.65 6.26 13.72
C ARG A 65 17.29 6.61 14.32
N THR A 66 16.27 6.87 13.50
CA THR A 66 14.93 7.28 13.97
C THR A 66 14.20 6.18 14.76
N ILE A 67 14.42 4.90 14.41
CA ILE A 67 13.89 3.77 15.17
C ILE A 67 14.53 3.72 16.57
N LEU A 68 15.86 3.88 16.67
CA LEU A 68 16.55 3.84 17.96
C LEU A 68 16.23 5.03 18.87
N GLU A 69 15.85 6.17 18.30
CA GLU A 69 15.33 7.31 19.08
C GLU A 69 14.04 6.98 19.84
N ASN A 70 13.27 6.00 19.35
CA ASN A 70 12.10 5.44 20.05
C ASN A 70 12.47 4.37 21.08
N ARG A 71 13.77 4.07 21.24
CA ARG A 71 14.33 3.18 22.27
C ARG A 71 13.65 1.80 22.35
N PRO A 72 13.49 1.04 21.24
CA PRO A 72 13.05 -0.34 21.31
C PRO A 72 14.02 -1.18 22.17
N TYR A 73 13.59 -2.37 22.59
CA TYR A 73 14.45 -3.33 23.31
C TYR A 73 15.69 -3.68 22.47
N GLU A 74 15.46 -4.12 21.24
CA GLU A 74 16.51 -4.41 20.28
C GLU A 74 16.02 -4.21 18.83
N LEU A 75 16.96 -4.13 17.90
CA LEU A 75 16.76 -4.05 16.46
C LEU A 75 17.53 -5.20 15.80
N LEU A 76 16.83 -6.03 15.04
CA LEU A 76 17.39 -7.14 14.27
C LEU A 76 17.49 -6.69 12.81
N LEU A 77 18.71 -6.40 12.36
CA LEU A 77 18.99 -6.07 10.96
C LEU A 77 19.23 -7.38 10.21
N VAL A 78 18.51 -7.60 9.11
CA VAL A 78 18.66 -8.83 8.31
C VAL A 78 19.00 -8.49 6.87
N THR A 79 20.19 -8.88 6.42
CA THR A 79 20.63 -8.68 5.03
C THR A 79 20.98 -10.00 4.34
N ILE A 80 21.54 -9.93 3.14
CA ILE A 80 22.08 -11.10 2.44
C ILE A 80 23.56 -11.30 2.80
N GLU A 81 24.04 -12.54 2.82
CA GLU A 81 25.43 -12.86 3.18
C GLU A 81 26.45 -12.07 2.36
N ALA A 82 26.16 -11.86 1.07
CA ALA A 82 27.00 -11.08 0.16
C ALA A 82 27.22 -9.62 0.61
N ASN A 83 26.28 -9.05 1.39
CA ASN A 83 26.34 -7.68 1.89
C ASN A 83 26.66 -7.59 3.39
N ARG A 84 27.00 -8.71 4.04
CA ARG A 84 27.34 -8.76 5.47
C ARG A 84 28.41 -7.74 5.86
N LYS A 85 29.54 -7.73 5.15
CA LYS A 85 30.67 -6.81 5.43
C LYS A 85 30.26 -5.34 5.29
N LYS A 86 29.40 -5.01 4.33
CA LYS A 86 28.90 -3.65 4.15
C LYS A 86 28.03 -3.23 5.34
N ALA A 87 27.16 -4.12 5.80
CA ALA A 87 26.35 -3.89 6.98
C ALA A 87 27.20 -3.74 8.25
N GLU A 88 28.19 -4.62 8.46
CA GLU A 88 29.12 -4.53 9.61
C GLU A 88 29.89 -3.20 9.62
N ASN A 89 30.35 -2.73 8.46
CA ASN A 89 31.04 -1.45 8.32
C ASN A 89 30.11 -0.27 8.64
N MET A 90 28.88 -0.26 8.12
CA MET A 90 27.89 0.78 8.40
C MET A 90 27.49 0.79 9.88
N LEU A 91 27.22 -0.38 10.49
CA LEU A 91 26.92 -0.47 11.92
C LEU A 91 28.11 -0.04 12.78
N SER A 92 29.34 -0.27 12.31
CA SER A 92 30.54 0.15 13.02
C SER A 92 30.71 1.67 13.09
N SER A 93 30.24 2.40 12.07
CA SER A 93 30.22 3.87 12.06
C SER A 93 29.05 4.47 12.85
N MET A 94 28.15 3.63 13.38
CA MET A 94 27.05 4.03 14.27
C MET A 94 27.31 3.56 15.73
N PRO A 95 28.38 3.99 16.42
CA PRO A 95 28.75 3.42 17.73
C PRO A 95 27.68 3.58 18.81
N ALA A 96 26.83 4.62 18.74
CA ALA A 96 25.74 4.85 19.71
C ALA A 96 24.65 3.74 19.68
N SER A 97 24.60 2.90 18.65
CA SER A 97 23.56 1.89 18.46
C SER A 97 24.00 0.44 18.71
N LYS A 98 25.31 0.19 18.93
CA LYS A 98 25.87 -1.16 18.96
C LYS A 98 25.28 -2.08 20.02
N SER A 99 24.86 -1.56 21.18
CA SER A 99 24.31 -2.39 22.27
C SER A 99 22.91 -2.92 21.98
N ARG A 100 22.21 -2.39 20.96
CA ARG A 100 20.81 -2.75 20.66
C ARG A 100 20.61 -3.35 19.28
N ILE A 101 21.66 -3.45 18.45
CA ILE A 101 21.53 -4.00 17.09
C ILE A 101 22.18 -5.39 17.03
N ARG A 102 21.44 -6.36 16.48
CA ARG A 102 21.96 -7.67 16.07
C ARG A 102 21.83 -7.82 14.56
N LEU A 103 22.91 -8.24 13.91
CA LEU A 103 22.96 -8.47 12.47
C LEU A 103 22.76 -9.96 12.17
N PHE A 104 21.85 -10.25 11.25
CA PHE A 104 21.64 -11.57 10.66
C PHE A 104 21.77 -11.53 9.15
N THR A 105 21.97 -12.70 8.58
CA THR A 105 22.09 -12.86 7.13
C THR A 105 21.28 -14.04 6.63
N VAL A 106 20.89 -13.96 5.36
CA VAL A 106 20.36 -15.09 4.58
C VAL A 106 21.19 -15.27 3.31
N THR A 107 21.22 -16.48 2.77
CA THR A 107 22.03 -16.79 1.58
C THR A 107 21.47 -16.18 0.30
N HIS A 108 20.14 -16.13 0.17
CA HIS A 108 19.48 -15.68 -1.05
C HIS A 108 18.51 -14.52 -0.78
N PRO A 109 18.45 -13.52 -1.68
CA PRO A 109 17.58 -12.35 -1.51
C PRO A 109 16.11 -12.75 -1.55
N ASN A 110 15.45 -12.66 -0.40
CA ASN A 110 14.03 -12.95 -0.23
C ASN A 110 13.56 -12.33 1.08
N LYS A 111 12.65 -11.35 1.00
CA LYS A 111 12.18 -10.60 2.17
C LYS A 111 11.51 -11.50 3.22
N ARG A 112 10.68 -12.46 2.80
CA ARG A 112 10.04 -13.41 3.72
C ARG A 112 11.07 -14.27 4.45
N ARG A 113 12.09 -14.77 3.76
CA ARG A 113 13.19 -15.52 4.39
C ARG A 113 14.02 -14.66 5.34
N GLN A 114 14.25 -13.39 5.01
CA GLN A 114 14.91 -12.44 5.92
C GLN A 114 14.08 -12.27 7.20
N MET A 115 12.76 -12.09 7.07
CA MET A 115 11.86 -11.98 8.22
C MET A 115 11.86 -13.28 9.05
N THR A 116 11.66 -14.46 8.45
CA THR A 116 11.62 -15.73 9.18
C THR A 116 12.95 -16.15 9.77
N ARG A 117 14.08 -15.63 9.28
CA ARG A 117 15.38 -15.82 9.93
C ARG A 117 15.45 -15.11 11.29
N ALA A 118 14.81 -13.95 11.43
CA ALA A 118 14.88 -13.13 12.63
C ALA A 118 13.71 -13.34 13.60
N ILE A 119 12.52 -13.74 13.12
CA ILE A 119 11.34 -13.97 13.98
C ILE A 119 11.62 -14.89 15.19
N PRO A 120 12.33 -16.03 15.05
CA PRO A 120 12.63 -16.90 16.19
C PRO A 120 13.56 -16.27 17.24
N GLU A 121 14.27 -15.20 16.88
CA GLU A 121 15.24 -14.52 17.73
C GLU A 121 14.62 -13.44 18.61
N VAL A 122 13.35 -13.08 18.34
CA VAL A 122 12.60 -12.06 19.07
C VAL A 122 12.21 -12.58 20.46
N ARG A 123 12.50 -11.79 21.49
CA ARG A 123 12.23 -12.12 22.90
C ARG A 123 11.13 -11.29 23.55
N THR A 124 10.60 -10.32 22.83
CA THR A 124 9.65 -9.33 23.32
C THR A 124 8.21 -9.68 22.89
N ALA A 125 7.22 -9.07 23.54
CA ALA A 125 5.81 -9.36 23.29
C ALA A 125 5.32 -8.87 21.92
N ILE A 126 5.94 -7.81 21.38
CA ILE A 126 5.58 -7.18 20.12
C ILE A 126 6.77 -7.18 19.16
N THR A 127 6.54 -7.70 17.95
CA THR A 127 7.47 -7.58 16.83
C THR A 127 7.02 -6.44 15.93
N MET A 128 7.93 -5.52 15.62
CA MET A 128 7.69 -4.49 14.61
C MET A 128 8.52 -4.75 13.37
N PHE A 129 7.89 -4.80 12.20
CA PHE A 129 8.61 -4.75 10.93
C PHE A 129 8.70 -3.32 10.43
N ALA A 130 9.86 -2.98 9.86
CA ALA A 130 10.09 -1.73 9.16
C ALA A 130 10.84 -1.98 7.85
N ASP A 131 10.47 -1.27 6.79
CA ASP A 131 11.28 -1.23 5.57
C ASP A 131 12.55 -0.37 5.82
N ASP A 132 13.56 -0.45 4.94
CA ASP A 132 14.84 0.23 5.13
C ASP A 132 14.86 1.71 4.73
N ASP A 133 13.72 2.25 4.31
CA ASP A 133 13.52 3.61 3.79
C ASP A 133 12.43 4.39 4.55
N VAL A 134 12.32 4.20 5.87
CA VAL A 134 11.30 4.82 6.72
C VAL A 134 11.87 5.67 7.85
N SER A 135 11.15 6.73 8.22
CA SER A 135 11.47 7.57 9.37
C SER A 135 10.33 7.55 10.37
N TRP A 136 10.66 7.26 11.63
CA TRP A 136 9.69 7.24 12.72
C TRP A 136 9.69 8.58 13.48
N PRO A 137 8.52 9.13 13.82
CA PRO A 137 8.46 10.19 14.82
C PRO A 137 8.80 9.60 16.20
N ARG A 138 9.29 10.44 17.13
CA ARG A 138 9.64 10.02 18.51
C ARG A 138 8.45 9.56 19.35
N THR A 139 7.24 9.76 18.82
CA THR A 139 5.97 9.49 19.47
C THR A 139 5.28 8.24 18.95
N VAL A 140 5.83 7.56 17.92
CA VAL A 140 5.15 6.41 17.30
C VAL A 140 4.92 5.26 18.28
N MET A 141 5.86 5.04 19.20
CA MET A 141 5.86 3.86 20.07
C MET A 141 4.62 3.77 20.98
N PRO A 142 4.30 4.77 21.83
CA PRO A 142 3.09 4.71 22.65
C PRO A 142 1.81 4.60 21.81
N TRP A 143 1.76 5.24 20.63
CA TRP A 143 0.57 5.24 19.78
C TRP A 143 0.34 3.92 19.05
N ILE A 144 1.39 3.26 18.55
CA ILE A 144 1.25 1.98 17.85
C ILE A 144 0.98 0.82 18.82
N LEU A 145 1.39 0.96 20.08
CA LEU A 145 1.14 -0.03 21.14
C LEU A 145 -0.28 0.06 21.72
N ALA A 146 -0.91 1.24 21.65
CA ALA A 146 -2.20 1.50 22.29
C ALA A 146 -3.33 0.50 21.93
N PRO A 147 -3.50 0.06 20.66
CA PRO A 147 -4.54 -0.92 20.35
C PRO A 147 -4.30 -2.29 21.02
N PHE A 148 -3.04 -2.74 21.14
CA PHE A 148 -2.73 -4.02 21.80
C PHE A 148 -3.07 -4.04 23.29
N GLU A 149 -3.04 -2.86 23.94
CA GLU A 149 -3.47 -2.70 25.34
C GLU A 149 -4.98 -2.57 25.48
N LYS A 150 -5.64 -1.97 24.49
CA LYS A 150 -7.09 -1.80 24.49
C LYS A 150 -7.83 -3.13 24.45
N ASP A 151 -7.36 -4.07 23.61
CA ASP A 151 -7.99 -5.39 23.46
C ASP A 151 -6.97 -6.44 23.00
N GLU A 152 -7.00 -7.61 23.62
CA GLU A 152 -6.14 -8.73 23.26
C GLU A 152 -6.35 -9.24 21.83
N ARG A 153 -7.55 -9.03 21.27
CA ARG A 153 -7.92 -9.45 19.91
C ARG A 153 -7.14 -8.74 18.81
N TYR A 154 -6.54 -7.57 19.08
CA TYR A 154 -5.69 -6.92 18.08
C TYR A 154 -4.40 -7.71 17.88
N GLY A 155 -4.27 -8.32 16.70
CA GLY A 155 -3.09 -9.10 16.30
C GLY A 155 -2.05 -8.27 15.55
N GLY A 156 -2.48 -7.22 14.84
CA GLY A 156 -1.60 -6.33 14.08
C GLY A 156 -2.07 -4.88 14.03
N VAL A 157 -1.12 -3.95 14.09
CA VAL A 157 -1.37 -2.49 14.07
C VAL A 157 -0.43 -1.82 13.08
N VAL A 158 -1.01 -1.03 12.16
CA VAL A 158 -0.26 -0.23 11.18
C VAL A 158 -0.34 1.25 11.49
N THR A 159 0.60 2.01 10.94
CA THR A 159 0.68 3.46 11.05
C THR A 159 0.08 4.17 9.83
N CYS A 160 -0.23 5.46 9.98
CA CYS A 160 -0.43 6.33 8.83
C CYS A 160 0.91 6.73 8.22
N GLN A 161 0.92 6.95 6.90
CA GLN A 161 2.15 6.98 6.12
C GLN A 161 2.19 8.20 5.22
N ARG A 162 3.30 8.93 5.19
CA ARG A 162 3.51 10.05 4.26
C ARG A 162 4.80 9.90 3.49
N LEU A 163 4.87 10.64 2.39
CA LEU A 163 6.08 10.73 1.61
C LEU A 163 7.05 11.69 2.30
N ARG A 164 8.27 11.23 2.56
CA ARG A 164 9.40 12.10 2.85
C ARG A 164 9.83 12.75 1.54
N ARG A 165 9.53 14.05 1.40
CA ARG A 165 9.77 14.77 0.14
C ARG A 165 11.26 14.99 -0.07
N ALA A 166 11.71 14.84 -1.32
CA ALA A 166 13.08 15.17 -1.70
C ALA A 166 13.38 16.67 -1.46
N THR A 167 14.61 16.95 -1.02
CA THR A 167 15.13 18.32 -0.87
C THR A 167 15.51 18.85 -2.26
N SER A 168 14.96 20.01 -2.64
CA SER A 168 15.24 20.67 -3.92
C SER A 168 15.04 19.78 -5.17
N PRO A 169 13.84 19.20 -5.38
CA PRO A 169 13.60 18.28 -6.49
C PRO A 169 13.57 19.01 -7.85
N THR A 170 14.05 18.33 -8.89
CA THR A 170 13.76 18.74 -10.27
C THR A 170 12.25 18.71 -10.53
N PHE A 171 11.78 19.38 -11.59
CA PHE A 171 10.35 19.36 -11.94
C PHE A 171 9.81 17.93 -12.17
N SER A 172 10.60 17.07 -12.83
CA SER A 172 10.26 15.66 -13.03
C SER A 172 10.13 14.92 -11.70
N GLN A 173 11.11 15.06 -10.81
CA GLN A 173 11.05 14.45 -9.47
C GLN A 173 9.88 14.99 -8.66
N ARG A 174 9.53 16.27 -8.81
CA ARG A 174 8.35 16.86 -8.16
C ARG A 174 7.06 16.18 -8.63
N ILE A 175 6.93 15.84 -9.91
CA ILE A 175 5.78 15.10 -10.44
C ILE A 175 5.69 13.71 -9.80
N TYR A 176 6.78 12.92 -9.82
CA TYR A 176 6.75 11.57 -9.27
C TYR A 176 6.56 11.56 -7.76
N ASN A 177 7.23 12.46 -7.02
CA ASN A 177 6.98 12.65 -5.60
C ASN A 177 5.53 13.05 -5.32
N PHE A 178 4.94 13.94 -6.12
CA PHE A 178 3.52 14.26 -5.99
C PHE A 178 2.63 13.03 -6.18
N LEU A 179 2.86 12.23 -7.23
CA LEU A 179 2.10 11.00 -7.47
C LEU A 179 2.27 9.97 -6.33
N GLY A 180 3.49 9.82 -5.79
CA GLY A 180 3.79 8.98 -4.64
C GLY A 180 3.08 9.46 -3.37
N ALA A 181 3.10 10.75 -3.09
CA ALA A 181 2.39 11.34 -1.95
C ALA A 181 0.88 11.08 -2.06
N LEU A 182 0.28 11.31 -3.24
CA LEU A 182 -1.14 11.03 -3.46
C LEU A 182 -1.50 9.55 -3.34
N TYR A 183 -0.60 8.64 -3.74
CA TYR A 183 -0.80 7.20 -3.53
C TYR A 183 -0.91 6.88 -2.03
N LEU A 184 -0.02 7.44 -1.21
CA LEU A 184 -0.04 7.27 0.25
C LEU A 184 -1.29 7.91 0.87
N GLU A 185 -1.68 9.10 0.45
CA GLU A 185 -2.89 9.78 0.95
C GLU A 185 -4.16 8.97 0.67
N ARG A 186 -4.31 8.45 -0.56
CA ARG A 186 -5.45 7.56 -0.89
C ARG A 186 -5.43 6.29 -0.06
N ARG A 187 -4.26 5.68 0.13
CA ARG A 187 -4.12 4.50 0.98
C ARG A 187 -4.55 4.78 2.41
N ASN A 188 -4.07 5.89 3.00
CA ASN A 188 -4.45 6.23 4.36
C ASN A 188 -5.95 6.49 4.49
N PHE A 189 -6.53 7.20 3.51
CA PHE A 189 -7.97 7.45 3.47
C PHE A 189 -8.76 6.14 3.42
N ASP A 190 -8.44 5.25 2.48
CA ASP A 190 -9.19 4.01 2.29
C ASP A 190 -9.02 3.08 3.50
N CYS A 191 -7.79 2.89 4.00
CA CYS A 191 -7.51 2.02 5.15
C CYS A 191 -8.13 2.54 6.46
N ALA A 192 -8.08 3.84 6.74
CA ALA A 192 -8.69 4.39 7.94
C ALA A 192 -10.23 4.26 7.87
N SER A 193 -10.81 4.54 6.70
CA SER A 193 -12.26 4.41 6.50
C SER A 193 -12.77 2.99 6.74
N THR A 194 -12.08 1.99 6.20
CA THR A 194 -12.48 0.59 6.35
C THR A 194 -12.20 0.06 7.75
N THR A 195 -11.06 0.42 8.34
CA THR A 195 -10.75 0.09 9.75
C THR A 195 -11.85 0.58 10.68
N HIS A 196 -12.37 1.78 10.47
CA HIS A 196 -13.41 2.34 11.32
C HIS A 196 -14.79 1.68 11.13
N ILE A 197 -15.11 1.19 9.94
CA ILE A 197 -16.41 0.55 9.68
C ILE A 197 -16.43 -0.91 10.15
N ASP A 198 -15.42 -1.70 9.77
CA ASP A 198 -15.42 -3.14 10.01
C ASP A 198 -14.03 -3.72 10.37
N GLY A 199 -13.07 -2.88 10.76
CA GLY A 199 -11.71 -3.31 11.10
C GLY A 199 -10.89 -3.77 9.90
N GLY A 200 -11.40 -3.64 8.67
CA GLY A 200 -10.76 -4.18 7.49
C GLY A 200 -9.58 -3.37 6.97
N LEU A 201 -8.51 -4.09 6.63
CA LEU A 201 -7.34 -3.58 5.95
C LEU A 201 -7.00 -4.52 4.78
N PRO A 202 -6.90 -4.02 3.53
CA PRO A 202 -6.54 -4.88 2.39
C PRO A 202 -5.09 -5.37 2.44
N CYS A 203 -4.25 -4.62 3.16
CA CYS A 203 -2.82 -4.83 3.28
C CYS A 203 -2.34 -4.03 4.48
N MET A 204 -1.69 -4.68 5.44
CA MET A 204 -0.97 -4.05 6.53
C MET A 204 0.47 -3.77 6.11
N SER A 205 0.77 -2.53 5.74
CA SER A 205 2.01 -2.23 5.05
C SER A 205 3.26 -2.59 5.85
N GLY A 206 4.20 -3.30 5.22
CA GLY A 206 5.49 -3.64 5.80
C GLY A 206 6.41 -2.45 6.14
N ARG A 207 6.15 -1.25 5.59
CA ARG A 207 6.91 -0.02 5.88
C ARG A 207 7.04 0.24 7.38
N SER A 208 5.96 0.09 8.14
CA SER A 208 5.99 0.10 9.60
C SER A 208 4.73 -0.54 10.14
N VAL A 209 4.87 -1.70 10.78
CA VAL A 209 3.74 -2.48 11.31
C VAL A 209 4.17 -3.25 12.54
N ALA A 210 3.31 -3.26 13.56
CA ALA A 210 3.48 -4.05 14.78
C ALA A 210 2.58 -5.28 14.75
N TYR A 211 3.08 -6.37 15.32
CA TYR A 211 2.34 -7.62 15.51
C TYR A 211 2.60 -8.19 16.90
N ARG A 212 1.64 -8.95 17.43
CA ARG A 212 1.94 -9.81 18.58
C ARG A 212 2.96 -10.86 18.17
N THR A 213 4.08 -10.94 18.87
CA THR A 213 5.19 -11.86 18.54
C THR A 213 4.70 -13.31 18.46
N LYS A 214 3.82 -13.72 19.37
CA LYS A 214 3.27 -15.08 19.43
C LYS A 214 2.57 -15.53 18.14
N ILE A 215 2.03 -14.60 17.34
CA ILE A 215 1.40 -14.93 16.06
C ILE A 215 2.47 -15.26 15.01
N LEU A 216 3.56 -14.49 15.02
CA LEU A 216 4.64 -14.65 14.04
C LEU A 216 5.53 -15.85 14.36
N GLN A 217 5.69 -16.19 15.64
CA GLN A 217 6.50 -17.33 16.09
C GLN A 217 5.76 -18.68 16.00
N ASP A 218 4.48 -18.68 15.65
CA ASP A 218 3.74 -19.90 15.41
C ASP A 218 4.36 -20.70 14.24
N GLU A 219 4.57 -22.00 14.44
CA GLU A 219 5.22 -22.87 13.45
C GLU A 219 4.36 -23.01 12.18
N VAL A 220 3.03 -23.03 12.32
CA VAL A 220 2.11 -23.11 11.18
C VAL A 220 2.16 -21.80 10.39
N PHE A 221 2.20 -20.65 11.07
CA PHE A 221 2.39 -19.36 10.43
C PHE A 221 3.71 -19.32 9.64
N THR A 222 4.84 -19.64 10.27
CA THR A 222 6.16 -19.51 9.63
C THR A 222 6.30 -20.44 8.42
N TYR A 223 5.75 -21.66 8.51
CA TYR A 223 5.67 -22.59 7.38
C TYR A 223 4.80 -22.01 6.26
N ALA A 224 3.57 -21.60 6.56
CA ALA A 224 2.65 -21.08 5.54
C ALA A 224 3.18 -19.80 4.89
N PHE A 225 3.82 -18.91 5.65
CA PHE A 225 4.39 -17.66 5.16
C PHE A 225 5.52 -17.88 4.14
N THR A 226 6.32 -18.94 4.31
CA THR A 226 7.46 -19.24 3.41
C THR A 226 7.11 -20.18 2.27
N ASN A 227 5.95 -20.83 2.33
CA ASN A 227 5.48 -21.81 1.34
C ASN A 227 4.16 -21.41 0.66
N GLU A 228 3.78 -20.12 0.71
CA GLU A 228 2.61 -19.66 -0.04
C GLU A 228 2.80 -19.87 -1.54
N GLU A 229 1.76 -20.40 -2.18
CA GLU A 229 1.73 -20.65 -3.62
C GLU A 229 0.67 -19.80 -4.32
N TRP A 230 0.92 -19.51 -5.59
CA TRP A 230 0.02 -18.82 -6.49
C TRP A 230 -0.30 -19.69 -7.70
N TRP A 231 -1.56 -19.58 -8.18
CA TRP A 231 -2.06 -20.27 -9.36
C TRP A 231 -2.00 -21.81 -9.23
N PHE A 232 -2.74 -22.35 -8.25
CA PHE A 232 -2.86 -23.80 -8.01
C PHE A 232 -1.49 -24.50 -7.86
N GLY A 233 -0.59 -23.93 -7.07
CA GLY A 233 0.74 -24.50 -6.84
C GLY A 233 1.78 -24.26 -7.94
N LYS A 234 1.40 -23.57 -9.03
CA LYS A 234 2.33 -23.37 -10.15
C LYS A 234 3.50 -22.45 -9.82
N TYR A 235 3.31 -21.49 -8.91
CA TYR A 235 4.31 -20.49 -8.58
C TYR A 235 4.46 -20.31 -7.07
N GLN A 236 5.66 -20.46 -6.53
CA GLN A 236 5.92 -20.06 -5.14
C GLN A 236 5.91 -18.53 -5.02
N LEU A 237 5.05 -18.00 -4.13
CA LEU A 237 4.86 -16.57 -3.96
C LEU A 237 5.87 -16.00 -2.96
N ASN A 238 6.93 -15.39 -3.50
CA ASN A 238 7.99 -14.76 -2.71
C ASN A 238 7.78 -13.25 -2.51
N ALA A 239 6.82 -12.66 -3.22
CA ALA A 239 6.35 -11.29 -3.05
C ALA A 239 5.21 -11.24 -2.01
N ASP A 240 4.61 -10.07 -1.79
CA ASP A 240 3.32 -9.93 -1.10
C ASP A 240 3.37 -10.34 0.39
N ASP A 241 4.50 -10.12 1.06
CA ASP A 241 4.72 -10.45 2.48
C ASP A 241 3.66 -9.82 3.39
N ASP A 242 3.43 -8.52 3.24
CA ASP A 242 2.42 -7.79 3.99
C ASP A 242 0.99 -8.30 3.72
N ASN A 243 0.66 -8.54 2.47
CA ASN A 243 -0.62 -9.09 2.07
C ASN A 243 -0.88 -10.48 2.68
N PHE A 244 0.11 -11.38 2.71
CA PHE A 244 -0.04 -12.68 3.35
C PHE A 244 -0.37 -12.54 4.83
N ILE A 245 0.42 -11.76 5.57
CA ILE A 245 0.21 -11.59 7.01
C ILE A 245 -1.16 -10.96 7.28
N THR A 246 -1.60 -10.05 6.40
CA THR A 246 -2.94 -9.46 6.47
C THR A 246 -4.04 -10.49 6.36
N ARG A 247 -3.99 -11.33 5.33
CA ARG A 247 -4.96 -12.41 5.16
C ARG A 247 -4.91 -13.42 6.30
N TRP A 248 -3.72 -13.71 6.80
CA TRP A 248 -3.53 -14.59 7.97
C TRP A 248 -4.26 -14.07 9.21
N MET A 249 -4.17 -12.76 9.50
CA MET A 249 -4.90 -12.18 10.63
C MET A 249 -6.41 -12.39 10.47
N VAL A 250 -6.94 -12.12 9.29
CA VAL A 250 -8.38 -12.26 9.01
C VAL A 250 -8.83 -13.72 9.11
N SER A 251 -8.07 -14.67 8.54
CA SER A 251 -8.43 -16.08 8.55
C SER A 251 -8.36 -16.73 9.93
N HIS A 252 -7.45 -16.25 10.79
CA HIS A 252 -7.25 -16.77 12.14
C HIS A 252 -7.96 -15.96 13.23
N GLY A 253 -8.85 -15.05 12.84
CA GLY A 253 -9.75 -14.36 13.76
C GLY A 253 -9.12 -13.20 14.54
N TRP A 254 -7.93 -12.74 14.15
CA TRP A 254 -7.29 -11.56 14.72
C TRP A 254 -7.89 -10.28 14.17
N GLU A 255 -8.01 -9.28 15.03
CA GLU A 255 -8.38 -7.92 14.64
C GLU A 255 -7.14 -7.14 14.20
N THR A 256 -7.32 -6.26 13.23
CA THR A 256 -6.28 -5.36 12.75
C THR A 256 -6.70 -3.91 12.95
N PHE A 257 -5.74 -3.02 13.20
CA PHE A 257 -6.04 -1.62 13.38
C PHE A 257 -5.07 -0.71 12.62
N MET A 258 -5.58 0.38 12.09
CA MET A 258 -4.78 1.47 11.55
C MET A 258 -4.77 2.64 12.52
N GLN A 259 -3.60 2.95 13.07
CA GLN A 259 -3.40 4.11 13.90
C GLN A 259 -3.24 5.37 13.04
N TYR A 260 -4.36 5.95 12.62
CA TYR A 260 -4.37 7.21 11.86
C TYR A 260 -4.33 8.42 12.81
N HIS A 261 -3.11 8.89 13.12
CA HIS A 261 -2.88 10.07 13.95
C HIS A 261 -1.51 10.71 13.62
N PRO A 262 -1.33 12.04 13.69
CA PRO A 262 -0.04 12.69 13.41
C PRO A 262 1.14 12.13 14.23
N GLU A 263 0.90 11.75 15.48
CA GLU A 263 1.95 11.17 16.36
C GLU A 263 2.32 9.72 16.02
N ALA A 264 1.51 9.06 15.18
CA ALA A 264 1.80 7.74 14.62
C ALA A 264 2.15 7.83 13.13
N GLU A 265 2.47 9.02 12.61
CA GLU A 265 2.71 9.24 11.19
C GLU A 265 4.16 8.92 10.82
N VAL A 266 4.37 7.79 10.14
CA VAL A 266 5.69 7.44 9.61
C VAL A 266 5.91 8.05 8.24
N GLN A 267 7.13 8.47 7.96
CA GLN A 267 7.52 8.96 6.64
C GLN A 267 8.29 7.88 5.88
N THR A 268 8.19 7.85 4.56
CA THR A 268 8.88 6.89 3.70
C THR A 268 9.26 7.55 2.38
N THR A 269 10.29 7.06 1.70
CA THR A 269 10.60 7.49 0.33
C THR A 269 9.90 6.58 -0.68
N LEU A 270 9.68 7.08 -1.90
CA LEU A 270 9.17 6.31 -3.03
C LEU A 270 10.00 6.66 -4.26
N GLU A 271 9.91 5.85 -5.32
CA GLU A 271 10.62 6.15 -6.56
C GLU A 271 10.19 7.52 -7.11
N ASP A 272 11.14 8.44 -7.24
CA ASP A 272 10.94 9.82 -7.68
C ASP A 272 11.20 10.00 -9.19
N ASN A 273 11.21 8.90 -9.92
CA ASN A 273 11.61 8.81 -11.33
C ASN A 273 10.71 7.78 -12.06
N PRO A 274 10.88 7.55 -13.38
CA PRO A 274 10.01 6.64 -14.13
C PRO A 274 9.92 5.20 -13.59
N LYS A 275 10.86 4.74 -12.75
CA LYS A 275 10.75 3.47 -12.03
C LYS A 275 9.51 3.40 -11.13
N PHE A 276 8.93 4.54 -10.74
CA PHE A 276 7.65 4.62 -10.06
C PHE A 276 6.54 3.83 -10.78
N LEU A 277 6.54 3.81 -12.12
CA LEU A 277 5.56 3.01 -12.88
C LEU A 277 5.75 1.50 -12.65
N LYS A 278 7.00 1.04 -12.54
CA LYS A 278 7.32 -0.36 -12.18
C LYS A 278 6.90 -0.66 -10.75
N GLN A 279 7.07 0.31 -9.84
CA GLN A 279 6.60 0.23 -8.45
C GLN A 279 5.07 0.09 -8.39
N CYS A 280 4.31 0.92 -9.11
CA CYS A 280 2.86 0.80 -9.22
C CYS A 280 2.42 -0.54 -9.81
N ALA A 281 3.07 -1.02 -10.88
CA ALA A 281 2.77 -2.31 -11.48
C ALA A 281 3.00 -3.47 -10.51
N ARG A 282 4.08 -3.41 -9.71
CA ARG A 282 4.37 -4.39 -8.66
C ARG A 282 3.26 -4.41 -7.60
N TRP A 283 2.92 -3.27 -7.01
CA TRP A 283 1.84 -3.18 -6.02
C TRP A 283 0.49 -3.61 -6.60
N SER A 284 0.20 -3.27 -7.86
CA SER A 284 -1.04 -3.69 -8.50
C SER A 284 -1.11 -5.21 -8.67
N ARG A 285 0.01 -5.90 -8.97
CA ARG A 285 0.05 -7.37 -9.02
C ARG A 285 -0.21 -8.00 -7.65
N SER A 286 0.41 -7.46 -6.61
CA SER A 286 0.20 -7.89 -5.22
C SER A 286 -1.27 -7.78 -4.82
N ASN A 287 -1.88 -6.63 -5.10
CA ASN A 287 -3.30 -6.39 -4.84
C ASN A 287 -4.19 -7.38 -5.60
N TRP A 288 -3.92 -7.63 -6.89
CA TRP A 288 -4.67 -8.61 -7.67
C TRP A 288 -4.61 -10.00 -7.05
N ARG A 289 -3.40 -10.52 -6.80
CA ARG A 289 -3.25 -11.87 -6.22
C ARG A 289 -3.92 -11.97 -4.86
N SER A 290 -3.58 -11.08 -3.94
CA SER A 290 -4.11 -11.11 -2.58
C SER A 290 -5.62 -10.95 -2.53
N ASN A 291 -6.19 -10.02 -3.31
CA ASN A 291 -7.63 -9.78 -3.28
C ASN A 291 -8.42 -10.93 -3.92
N LEU A 292 -7.90 -11.54 -4.99
CA LEU A 292 -8.52 -12.73 -5.58
C LEU A 292 -8.50 -13.92 -4.61
N THR A 293 -7.36 -14.15 -3.93
CA THR A 293 -7.27 -15.18 -2.89
C THR A 293 -8.28 -14.91 -1.76
N SER A 294 -8.34 -13.68 -1.26
CA SER A 294 -9.25 -13.30 -0.17
C SER A 294 -10.73 -13.49 -0.56
N MET A 295 -11.12 -13.08 -1.78
CA MET A 295 -12.52 -13.13 -2.23
C MET A 295 -12.98 -14.55 -2.59
N PHE A 296 -12.13 -15.34 -3.26
CA PHE A 296 -12.58 -16.56 -3.92
C PHE A 296 -12.03 -17.84 -3.30
N HIS A 297 -10.84 -17.80 -2.71
CA HIS A 297 -10.23 -18.97 -2.09
C HIS A 297 -10.54 -19.02 -0.59
N GLU A 298 -10.10 -18.01 0.16
CA GLU A 298 -10.19 -17.96 1.62
C GLU A 298 -11.59 -17.53 2.12
N LYS A 299 -12.23 -16.57 1.45
CA LYS A 299 -13.62 -16.11 1.69
C LYS A 299 -13.92 -15.51 3.08
N HIS A 300 -12.96 -15.47 3.99
CA HIS A 300 -13.16 -14.96 5.36
C HIS A 300 -13.64 -13.50 5.41
N ILE A 301 -13.20 -12.68 4.44
CA ILE A 301 -13.57 -11.26 4.35
C ILE A 301 -15.08 -11.03 4.19
N TRP A 302 -15.83 -11.98 3.62
CA TRP A 302 -17.25 -11.79 3.32
C TRP A 302 -18.12 -11.69 4.57
N TYR A 303 -17.71 -12.35 5.66
CA TYR A 303 -18.45 -12.35 6.92
C TYR A 303 -17.74 -11.59 8.03
N ARG A 304 -16.41 -11.44 7.98
CA ARG A 304 -15.66 -10.63 8.97
C ARG A 304 -15.61 -9.16 8.61
N GLN A 305 -15.49 -8.84 7.32
CA GLN A 305 -15.20 -7.48 6.83
C GLN A 305 -16.04 -7.17 5.57
N PRO A 306 -17.38 -7.25 5.66
CA PRO A 306 -18.27 -7.17 4.50
C PRO A 306 -18.20 -5.80 3.80
N TRP A 307 -17.99 -4.72 4.54
CA TRP A 307 -17.82 -3.40 3.94
C TRP A 307 -16.51 -3.33 3.18
N SER A 308 -15.41 -3.81 3.76
CA SER A 308 -14.11 -3.87 3.09
C SER A 308 -14.12 -4.78 1.86
N ALA A 309 -14.84 -5.91 1.91
CA ALA A 309 -15.07 -6.78 0.76
C ALA A 309 -15.69 -6.01 -0.41
N TYR A 310 -16.69 -5.18 -0.14
CA TYR A 310 -17.31 -4.30 -1.14
C TYR A 310 -16.42 -3.11 -1.57
N ALA A 311 -15.97 -2.33 -0.60
CA ALA A 311 -15.34 -1.03 -0.82
C ALA A 311 -13.87 -1.13 -1.28
N VAL A 312 -13.22 -2.28 -1.07
CA VAL A 312 -11.82 -2.49 -1.43
C VAL A 312 -11.64 -3.70 -2.34
N HIS A 313 -12.05 -4.90 -1.92
CA HIS A 313 -11.72 -6.12 -2.66
C HIS A 313 -12.45 -6.20 -4.01
N LEU A 314 -13.76 -5.95 -4.06
CA LEU A 314 -14.54 -5.91 -5.32
C LEU A 314 -14.08 -4.79 -6.27
N THR A 315 -13.44 -3.74 -5.75
CA THR A 315 -12.89 -2.67 -6.60
C THR A 315 -11.74 -3.17 -7.49
N THR A 316 -11.10 -4.28 -7.11
CA THR A 316 -10.12 -4.99 -7.92
C THR A 316 -10.73 -5.44 -9.25
N LEU A 317 -11.99 -5.88 -9.25
CA LEU A 317 -12.70 -6.32 -10.46
C LEU A 317 -13.36 -5.16 -11.22
N SER A 318 -13.40 -3.96 -10.64
CA SER A 318 -14.00 -2.80 -11.30
C SER A 318 -13.20 -2.40 -12.54
N PRO A 319 -13.87 -2.06 -13.65
CA PRO A 319 -13.20 -1.65 -14.88
C PRO A 319 -12.41 -0.36 -14.68
N PRO A 320 -11.43 -0.06 -15.55
CA PRO A 320 -10.70 1.21 -15.53
C PRO A 320 -11.62 2.42 -15.37
N ALA A 321 -11.18 3.40 -14.59
CA ALA A 321 -11.99 4.56 -14.24
C ALA A 321 -12.52 5.31 -15.48
N LEU A 322 -11.73 5.37 -16.56
CA LEU A 322 -12.10 5.99 -17.83
C LEU A 322 -13.33 5.33 -18.45
N ILE A 323 -13.38 4.00 -18.50
CA ILE A 323 -14.51 3.25 -19.07
C ILE A 323 -15.78 3.52 -18.26
N SER A 324 -15.67 3.47 -16.93
CA SER A 324 -16.79 3.77 -16.05
C SER A 324 -17.25 5.23 -16.13
N ASP A 325 -16.31 6.17 -16.32
CA ASP A 325 -16.60 7.61 -16.46
C ASP A 325 -17.34 7.91 -17.76
N LEU A 326 -16.86 7.35 -18.88
CA LEU A 326 -17.53 7.46 -20.18
C LEU A 326 -18.91 6.79 -20.18
N LEU A 327 -19.04 5.64 -19.53
CA LEU A 327 -20.33 4.95 -19.39
C LEU A 327 -21.33 5.81 -18.60
N LEU A 328 -20.90 6.44 -17.51
CA LEU A 328 -21.77 7.34 -16.74
C LEU A 328 -22.24 8.55 -17.57
N LEU A 329 -21.33 9.17 -18.32
CA LEU A 329 -21.68 10.29 -19.21
C LEU A 329 -22.67 9.86 -20.30
N LEU A 330 -22.44 8.71 -20.93
CA LEU A 330 -23.33 8.15 -21.95
C LEU A 330 -24.72 7.86 -21.37
N LEU A 331 -24.78 7.17 -20.23
CA LEU A 331 -26.04 6.79 -19.59
C LEU A 331 -26.81 8.02 -19.10
N CYS A 332 -26.13 9.02 -18.53
CA CYS A 332 -26.74 10.29 -18.14
C CYS A 332 -27.31 11.03 -19.35
N HIS A 333 -26.54 11.15 -20.43
CA HIS A 333 -27.03 11.75 -21.66
C HIS A 333 -28.29 11.04 -22.17
N LYS A 334 -28.27 9.70 -22.28
CA LYS A 334 -29.42 8.92 -22.77
C LYS A 334 -30.62 8.97 -21.82
N ALA A 335 -30.42 9.12 -20.51
CA ALA A 335 -31.48 9.22 -19.53
C ALA A 335 -32.21 10.57 -19.61
N PHE A 336 -31.49 11.67 -19.88
CA PHE A 336 -32.04 13.02 -19.81
C PHE A 336 -32.27 13.72 -21.16
N VAL A 337 -31.82 13.17 -22.29
CA VAL A 337 -31.95 13.82 -23.63
C VAL A 337 -33.40 14.11 -24.03
N THR A 338 -34.38 13.43 -23.43
CA THR A 338 -35.82 13.63 -23.71
C THR A 338 -36.53 14.58 -22.73
N TRP A 339 -35.82 15.10 -21.72
CA TRP A 339 -36.40 15.89 -20.62
C TRP A 339 -36.32 17.42 -20.86
N GLY A 340 -35.96 17.83 -22.08
CA GLY A 340 -35.73 19.23 -22.43
C GLY A 340 -34.26 19.65 -22.24
N GLU A 341 -33.85 20.68 -22.97
CA GLU A 341 -32.46 21.13 -23.06
C GLU A 341 -31.90 21.63 -21.71
N GLU A 342 -32.72 22.34 -20.94
CA GLU A 342 -32.32 22.87 -19.63
C GLU A 342 -32.00 21.76 -18.62
N TRP A 343 -32.90 20.79 -18.45
CA TRP A 343 -32.72 19.66 -17.54
C TRP A 343 -31.59 18.73 -17.97
N HIS A 344 -31.44 18.52 -19.29
CA HIS A 344 -30.33 17.75 -19.84
C HIS A 344 -28.98 18.41 -19.53
N THR A 345 -28.86 19.71 -19.81
CA THR A 345 -27.67 20.50 -19.53
C THR A 345 -27.33 20.48 -18.04
N LEU A 346 -28.31 20.72 -17.18
CA LEU A 346 -28.12 20.71 -15.72
C LEU A 346 -27.64 19.34 -15.23
N ALA A 347 -28.24 18.23 -15.70
CA ALA A 347 -27.83 16.89 -15.32
C ALA A 347 -26.39 16.57 -15.74
N MET A 348 -26.00 16.94 -16.97
CA MET A 348 -24.65 16.74 -17.47
C MET A 348 -23.62 17.59 -16.71
N GLN A 349 -23.94 18.86 -16.40
CA GLN A 349 -23.09 19.74 -15.60
C GLN A 349 -22.94 19.23 -14.16
N ALA A 350 -24.04 18.82 -13.53
CA ALA A 350 -24.03 18.26 -12.18
C ALA A 350 -23.18 16.98 -12.10
N LEU A 351 -23.31 16.08 -13.09
CA LEU A 351 -22.48 14.89 -13.18
C LEU A 351 -21.01 15.25 -13.40
N GLY A 352 -20.71 16.19 -14.30
CA GLY A 352 -19.35 16.65 -14.56
C GLY A 352 -18.68 17.25 -13.31
N LEU A 353 -19.39 18.11 -12.59
CA LEU A 353 -18.94 18.69 -11.32
C LEU A 353 -18.71 17.60 -10.26
N TRP A 354 -19.66 16.67 -10.09
CA TRP A 354 -19.53 15.56 -9.16
C TRP A 354 -18.32 14.68 -9.48
N MET A 355 -18.13 14.34 -10.75
CA MET A 355 -16.96 13.58 -11.22
C MET A 355 -15.66 14.31 -10.88
N PHE A 356 -15.59 15.62 -11.13
CA PHE A 356 -14.42 16.43 -10.79
C PHE A 356 -14.14 16.43 -9.27
N VAL A 357 -15.15 16.75 -8.44
CA VAL A 357 -15.05 16.76 -6.97
C VAL A 357 -14.60 15.39 -6.45
N SER A 358 -15.14 14.29 -7.00
CA SER A 358 -14.80 12.93 -6.58
C SER A 358 -13.32 12.55 -6.78
N LYS A 359 -12.62 13.18 -7.75
CA LYS A 359 -11.19 12.92 -8.01
C LYS A 359 -10.29 13.64 -7.01
N PHE A 360 -10.80 14.69 -6.38
CA PHE A 360 -10.08 15.62 -5.51
C PHE A 360 -10.36 15.40 -4.01
N ILE A 361 -11.60 15.10 -3.63
CA ILE A 361 -12.08 15.18 -2.23
C ILE A 361 -11.26 14.35 -1.23
N LYS A 362 -10.79 13.16 -1.62
CA LYS A 362 -9.96 12.28 -0.76
C LYS A 362 -8.59 12.87 -0.43
N LEU A 363 -8.15 13.87 -1.18
CA LEU A 363 -6.79 14.43 -1.13
C LEU A 363 -6.76 15.80 -0.44
N ILE A 364 -7.88 16.27 0.11
CA ILE A 364 -7.95 17.60 0.77
C ILE A 364 -6.83 17.76 1.82
N GLY A 365 -6.58 16.74 2.64
CA GLY A 365 -5.50 16.78 3.64
C GLY A 365 -4.11 17.01 3.04
N HIS A 366 -3.85 16.51 1.82
CA HIS A 366 -2.61 16.80 1.09
C HIS A 366 -2.54 18.27 0.71
N TYR A 367 -3.60 18.81 0.11
CA TYR A 367 -3.61 20.18 -0.41
C TYR A 367 -3.66 21.23 0.71
N ILE A 368 -4.20 20.91 1.89
CA ILE A 368 -4.08 21.78 3.07
C ILE A 368 -2.60 21.89 3.49
N ARG A 369 -1.86 20.78 3.50
CA ARG A 369 -0.43 20.77 3.84
C ARG A 369 0.45 21.37 2.74
N TYR A 370 0.09 21.15 1.48
CA TYR A 370 0.87 21.54 0.31
C TYR A 370 -0.01 22.23 -0.73
N PRO A 371 -0.44 23.48 -0.48
CA PRO A 371 -1.42 24.17 -1.33
C PRO A 371 -0.94 24.35 -2.77
N VAL A 372 0.36 24.57 -2.98
CA VAL A 372 0.95 24.75 -4.33
C VAL A 372 0.81 23.50 -5.20
N ASP A 373 0.71 22.31 -4.61
CA ASP A 373 0.56 21.07 -5.38
C ASP A 373 -0.81 20.97 -6.07
N VAL A 374 -1.77 21.88 -5.78
CA VAL A 374 -3.03 21.98 -6.53
C VAL A 374 -2.79 22.22 -8.03
N LEU A 375 -1.68 22.88 -8.39
CA LEU A 375 -1.27 23.10 -9.78
C LEU A 375 -0.99 21.77 -10.52
N LEU A 376 -0.69 20.69 -9.78
CA LEU A 376 -0.46 19.35 -10.32
C LEU A 376 -1.74 18.50 -10.34
N LEU A 377 -2.91 19.06 -10.02
CA LEU A 377 -4.19 18.34 -10.09
C LEU A 377 -4.47 17.70 -11.46
N PRO A 378 -4.20 18.35 -12.62
CA PRO A 378 -4.36 17.69 -13.92
C PRO A 378 -3.50 16.43 -14.05
N VAL A 379 -2.28 16.45 -13.51
CA VAL A 379 -1.36 15.29 -13.49
C VAL A 379 -1.98 14.14 -12.68
N SER A 380 -2.57 14.42 -11.51
CA SER A 380 -3.26 13.38 -10.72
C SER A 380 -4.44 12.76 -11.47
N ILE A 381 -5.23 13.56 -12.19
CA ILE A 381 -6.42 13.06 -12.89
C ILE A 381 -6.00 12.16 -14.06
N LEU A 382 -5.06 12.62 -14.88
CA LEU A 382 -4.51 11.86 -16.01
C LEU A 382 -3.84 10.57 -15.53
N PHE A 383 -3.04 10.66 -14.46
CA PHE A 383 -2.40 9.48 -13.87
C PHE A 383 -3.43 8.49 -13.33
N GLY A 384 -4.56 8.95 -12.78
CA GLY A 384 -5.66 8.07 -12.36
C GLY A 384 -6.23 7.22 -13.51
N TYR A 385 -6.29 7.76 -14.73
CA TYR A 385 -6.68 6.99 -15.91
C TYR A 385 -5.56 6.05 -16.38
N LEU A 386 -4.31 6.53 -16.43
CA LEU A 386 -3.14 5.71 -16.76
C LEU A 386 -3.00 4.51 -15.79
N HIS A 387 -3.28 4.71 -14.51
CA HIS A 387 -3.23 3.65 -13.51
C HIS A 387 -4.25 2.53 -13.79
N GLY A 388 -5.35 2.82 -14.50
CA GLY A 388 -6.26 1.81 -15.02
C GLY A 388 -5.59 0.87 -16.02
N ILE A 389 -4.69 1.40 -16.87
CA ILE A 389 -3.89 0.61 -17.81
C ILE A 389 -2.86 -0.23 -17.05
N ILE A 390 -2.19 0.36 -16.06
CA ILE A 390 -1.24 -0.37 -15.17
C ILE A 390 -1.94 -1.56 -14.50
N LYS A 391 -3.18 -1.37 -14.05
CA LYS A 391 -3.97 -2.43 -13.42
C LYS A 391 -4.32 -3.57 -14.39
N ILE A 392 -4.60 -3.26 -15.66
CA ILE A 392 -4.80 -4.28 -16.71
C ILE A 392 -3.49 -5.02 -16.99
N TYR A 393 -2.39 -4.29 -17.18
CA TYR A 393 -1.07 -4.90 -17.37
C TYR A 393 -0.68 -5.82 -16.21
N ALA A 394 -0.98 -5.42 -14.97
CA ALA A 394 -0.72 -6.22 -13.78
C ALA A 394 -1.50 -7.55 -13.78
N VAL A 395 -2.80 -7.55 -14.11
CA VAL A 395 -3.59 -8.81 -14.16
C VAL A 395 -3.10 -9.77 -15.24
N LEU A 396 -2.56 -9.25 -16.34
CA LEU A 396 -1.97 -10.06 -17.41
C LEU A 396 -0.57 -10.59 -17.07
N THR A 397 0.05 -10.12 -15.98
CA THR A 397 1.43 -10.48 -15.58
C THR A 397 1.51 -11.04 -14.16
N LEU A 398 0.43 -11.65 -13.65
CA LEU A 398 0.39 -12.20 -12.28
C LEU A 398 1.37 -13.34 -12.03
N ASN A 399 1.88 -13.98 -13.08
CA ASN A 399 2.95 -14.99 -13.01
C ASN A 399 4.29 -14.44 -12.50
N VAL A 400 4.47 -13.11 -12.46
CA VAL A 400 5.66 -12.48 -11.85
C VAL A 400 5.51 -12.50 -10.33
N VAL A 401 6.10 -13.53 -9.69
CA VAL A 401 5.97 -13.86 -8.25
C VAL A 401 7.20 -13.55 -7.40
N SER A 402 8.25 -12.96 -7.99
CA SER A 402 9.44 -12.48 -7.28
C SER A 402 9.59 -10.97 -7.45
N SER A 403 10.07 -10.28 -6.41
CA SER A 403 10.29 -8.83 -6.42
C SER A 403 11.54 -8.39 -7.18
N LYS A 404 12.25 -9.28 -7.89
CA LYS A 404 13.48 -8.95 -8.62
C LYS A 404 13.23 -7.83 -9.64
N ILE A 405 13.86 -6.67 -9.39
CA ILE A 405 13.92 -5.49 -10.26
C ILE A 405 14.72 -5.76 -11.56
N HIS A 406 15.37 -6.92 -11.68
CA HIS A 406 16.06 -7.32 -12.91
C HIS A 406 15.15 -8.21 -13.77
N SER A 407 14.28 -7.56 -14.54
CA SER A 407 13.85 -8.10 -15.83
C SER A 407 14.81 -7.58 -16.90
N PRO A 408 15.20 -8.37 -17.92
CA PRO A 408 15.95 -7.86 -19.06
C PRO A 408 15.18 -6.70 -19.73
N PRO A 409 15.84 -5.79 -20.46
CA PRO A 409 15.15 -4.72 -21.15
C PRO A 409 14.04 -5.29 -22.04
N PHE A 410 12.91 -4.60 -22.10
CA PHE A 410 11.86 -4.86 -23.09
C PHE A 410 12.52 -5.03 -24.48
N PRO A 411 12.00 -5.92 -25.35
CA PRO A 411 12.42 -5.88 -26.74
C PRO A 411 12.08 -4.48 -27.26
N SER A 412 13.11 -3.73 -27.62
CA SER A 412 12.97 -2.52 -28.41
C SER A 412 12.27 -2.94 -29.69
N PHE A 413 11.00 -2.56 -29.85
CA PHE A 413 10.39 -2.49 -31.17
C PHE A 413 11.10 -1.36 -31.91
N HIS A 414 12.26 -1.66 -32.49
CA HIS A 414 12.78 -0.90 -33.60
C HIS A 414 11.80 -1.10 -34.74
N PHE A 415 10.96 -0.11 -34.99
CA PHE A 415 10.46 0.12 -36.34
C PHE A 415 11.70 0.43 -37.20
N SER A 416 12.22 -0.61 -37.86
CA SER A 416 13.23 -0.43 -38.91
C SER A 416 12.52 0.24 -40.08
N CYS A 417 12.70 1.55 -40.19
CA CYS A 417 12.34 2.32 -41.37
C CYS A 417 13.42 2.03 -42.42
N SER A 418 13.34 0.85 -43.05
CA SER A 418 14.27 0.43 -44.11
C SER A 418 13.64 -0.72 -44.91
N ALA A 419 12.68 -0.37 -45.76
CA ALA A 419 12.21 -1.22 -46.85
C ALA A 419 11.82 -0.33 -48.04
N LEU A 420 12.84 0.25 -48.67
CA LEU A 420 12.81 0.82 -50.02
C LEU A 420 14.13 0.40 -50.66
N SER A 421 14.04 -0.10 -51.90
CA SER A 421 15.04 -0.92 -52.61
C SER A 421 15.12 -2.35 -52.03
N SER A 422 14.94 -3.44 -52.77
CA SER A 422 15.07 -3.69 -54.19
C SER A 422 14.32 -4.99 -54.53
N TRP A 423 13.29 -4.90 -55.37
CA TRP A 423 12.90 -5.99 -56.26
C TRP A 423 13.61 -5.73 -57.58
N GLY A 424 14.44 -6.67 -58.02
CA GLY A 424 15.16 -6.58 -59.28
C GLY A 424 16.16 -7.70 -59.48
N ALA A 425 15.77 -8.66 -60.32
CA ALA A 425 16.56 -9.67 -61.00
C ALA A 425 17.09 -10.86 -60.18
N GLY A 426 16.68 -12.07 -60.61
CA GLY A 426 17.28 -13.35 -60.26
C GLY A 426 16.24 -14.41 -59.94
#